data_AF-A0A183UMG3-F1
#
_entry.id   AF-A0A183UMG3-F1
#
_cell.length_a   1.000
_cell.length_b   1.000
_cell.length_c   1.000
_cell.angle_alpha   90.00
_cell.angle_beta   90.00
_cell.angle_gamma   90.00
#
_symmetry.space_group_name_H-M   'P 1'
#
loop_
_entity.id
_entity.type
_entity.pdbx_description
1 polymer ?
#
loop_
_entity_poly.entity_id
_entity_poly.type
_entity_poly.pdbx_seq_one_letter_code
_entity_poly.pdbx_strand_id
1 'polypeptide(L)'
;MFRQLYDERQKRLAELQMVPDLEEQMKRIDMNIMDELDKIVAQQQSTLARAGVPGFRVTNNPFEINLQMEMIRFIMTLHSKYS
;
A
#
# COMPACT_ATOMS: atom_id res chain seq x y z
N MET A 1 -30.97 -9.58 -24.34
CA MET A 1 -30.39 -9.36 -23.00
C MET A 1 -28.96 -9.89 -22.88
N PHE A 2 -28.70 -11.21 -22.79
CA PHE A 2 -27.32 -11.71 -22.61
C PHE A 2 -26.36 -11.40 -23.78
N ARG A 3 -26.84 -11.44 -25.02
CA ARG A 3 -26.05 -11.05 -26.21
C ARG A 3 -25.60 -9.59 -26.16
N GLN A 4 -26.52 -8.69 -25.82
CA GLN A 4 -26.25 -7.27 -25.69
C GLN A 4 -25.23 -6.99 -24.59
N LEU A 5 -25.36 -7.64 -23.42
CA LEU A 5 -24.36 -7.51 -22.35
C LEU A 5 -22.98 -8.00 -22.79
N TYR A 6 -22.90 -9.06 -23.59
CA TYR A 6 -21.64 -9.57 -24.13
C TYR A 6 -21.02 -8.59 -25.13
N ASP A 7 -21.82 -8.02 -26.02
CA ASP A 7 -21.36 -7.05 -27.01
C ASP A 7 -20.91 -5.75 -26.34
N GLU A 8 -21.62 -5.30 -25.31
CA GLU A 8 -21.27 -4.12 -24.51
C GLU A 8 -19.96 -4.33 -23.75
N ARG A 9 -19.75 -5.53 -23.18
CA ARG A 9 -18.48 -5.92 -22.56
C ARG A 9 -17.33 -5.88 -23.56
N GLN A 10 -17.52 -6.46 -24.76
CA GLN A 10 -16.49 -6.48 -25.80
C GLN A 10 -16.10 -5.07 -26.23
N LYS A 11 -17.09 -4.18 -26.40
CA LYS A 11 -16.84 -2.78 -26.72
C LYS A 11 -16.02 -2.07 -25.65
N ARG A 12 -16.35 -2.24 -24.36
CA ARG A 12 -15.56 -1.63 -23.26
C ARG A 12 -14.13 -2.17 -23.19
N LEU A 13 -13.94 -3.48 -23.40
CA LEU A 13 -12.59 -4.07 -23.41
C LEU A 13 -11.75 -3.50 -24.57
N ALA A 14 -12.35 -3.32 -25.74
CA ALA A 14 -11.68 -2.67 -26.87
C ALA A 14 -11.36 -1.20 -26.60
N GLU A 15 -12.29 -0.45 -25.98
CA GLU A 15 -12.06 0.94 -25.57
C GLU A 15 -10.90 1.06 -24.58
N LEU A 16 -10.79 0.16 -23.59
CA LEU A 16 -9.67 0.10 -22.65
C LEU A 16 -8.35 -0.24 -23.34
N GLN A 17 -8.35 -1.17 -24.31
CA GLN A 17 -7.15 -1.51 -25.10
C GLN A 17 -6.69 -0.37 -26.03
N MET A 18 -7.59 0.54 -26.39
CA MET A 18 -7.31 1.69 -27.25
C MET A 18 -6.80 2.90 -26.46
N VAL A 19 -6.81 2.87 -25.11
CA VAL A 19 -6.22 3.94 -24.30
C VAL A 19 -4.70 3.88 -24.49
N PRO A 20 -4.09 4.86 -25.17
CA PRO A 20 -2.65 4.87 -25.34
C PRO A 20 -1.99 5.00 -23.98
N ASP A 21 -0.89 4.27 -23.81
CA ASP A 21 -0.06 4.27 -22.60
C ASP A 21 -0.80 3.84 -21.32
N LEU A 22 -1.93 3.12 -21.42
CA LEU A 22 -2.70 2.67 -20.25
C LEU A 22 -1.82 1.87 -19.27
N GLU A 23 -1.01 0.94 -19.77
CA GLU A 23 -0.09 0.17 -18.94
C GLU A 23 0.95 1.06 -18.24
N GLU A 24 1.46 2.09 -18.94
CA GLU A 24 2.42 3.02 -18.36
C GLU A 24 1.76 3.93 -17.31
N GLN A 25 0.53 4.38 -17.57
CA GLN A 25 -0.26 5.16 -16.61
C GLN A 25 -0.57 4.33 -15.35
N MET A 26 -0.98 3.07 -15.50
CA MET A 26 -1.18 2.16 -14.36
C MET A 26 0.11 1.96 -13.57
N LYS A 27 1.23 1.71 -14.26
CA LYS A 27 2.54 1.57 -13.61
C LYS A 27 2.95 2.84 -12.85
N ARG A 28 2.69 4.03 -13.40
CA ARG A 28 2.95 5.31 -12.71
C ARG A 28 2.10 5.46 -11.46
N ILE A 29 0.82 5.07 -11.52
CA ILE A 29 -0.05 5.07 -10.34
C ILE A 29 0.49 4.13 -9.27
N ASP A 30 0.88 2.91 -9.64
CA ASP A 30 1.45 1.94 -8.69
C ASP A 30 2.74 2.46 -8.04
N MET A 31 3.64 3.06 -8.82
CA MET A 31 4.86 3.69 -8.28
C MET A 31 4.53 4.82 -7.31
N ASN A 32 3.57 5.69 -7.66
CA ASN A 32 3.16 6.77 -6.76
C ASN A 32 2.57 6.25 -5.44
N ILE A 33 1.82 5.14 -5.48
CA ILE A 33 1.29 4.49 -4.28
C ILE A 33 2.45 3.97 -3.42
N MET A 34 3.43 3.28 -4.01
CA MET A 34 4.60 2.78 -3.28
C MET A 34 5.40 3.91 -2.63
N ASP A 35 5.64 5.01 -3.36
CA ASP A 35 6.33 6.19 -2.84
C ASP A 35 5.59 6.81 -1.64
N GLU A 36 4.27 6.86 -1.68
CA GLU A 36 3.48 7.40 -0.57
C GLU A 36 3.47 6.45 0.64
N LEU A 37 3.42 5.14 0.41
CA LEU A 37 3.56 4.14 1.47
C LEU A 37 4.91 4.26 2.17
N ASP A 38 6.00 4.44 1.43
CA ASP A 38 7.34 4.62 2.00
C ASP A 38 7.43 5.88 2.88
N LYS A 39 6.82 7.00 2.45
CA LYS A 39 6.73 8.21 3.27
C LYS A 39 5.97 7.97 4.57
N ILE A 40 4.85 7.24 4.51
CA ILE A 40 4.04 6.91 5.68
C ILE A 40 4.85 6.05 6.66
N VAL A 41 5.54 5.01 6.17
CA VAL A 41 6.40 4.16 7.00
C VAL A 41 7.50 4.98 7.67
N ALA A 42 8.20 5.83 6.93
CA ALA A 42 9.25 6.70 7.48
C ALA A 42 8.70 7.65 8.57
N GLN A 43 7.53 8.24 8.34
CA GLN A 43 6.88 9.12 9.31
C GLN A 43 6.46 8.37 10.58
N GLN A 44 5.92 7.16 10.45
CA GLN A 44 5.56 6.30 11.59
C GLN A 44 6.80 5.94 12.41
N GLN A 45 7.86 5.45 11.76
CA GLN A 45 9.13 5.14 12.40
C GLN A 45 9.70 6.35 13.14
N SER A 46 9.71 7.52 12.50
CA SER A 46 10.18 8.77 13.10
C SER A 46 9.37 9.17 14.32
N THR A 47 8.04 9.02 14.25
CA THR A 47 7.14 9.36 15.34
C THR A 47 7.34 8.43 16.55
N LEU A 48 7.37 7.12 16.32
CA LEU A 48 7.57 6.13 17.39
C LEU A 48 8.97 6.22 18.01
N ALA A 49 10.00 6.46 17.20
CA ALA A 49 11.36 6.67 17.69
C ALA A 49 11.45 7.95 18.55
N ARG A 50 10.86 9.06 18.10
CA ARG A 50 10.82 10.32 18.89
C ARG A 50 10.03 10.19 20.18
N ALA A 51 8.98 9.36 20.19
CA ALA A 51 8.22 9.05 21.40
C ALA A 51 8.98 8.11 22.35
N GLY A 52 10.16 7.61 21.96
CA GLY A 52 11.00 6.73 22.77
C GLY A 52 10.48 5.29 22.83
N VAL A 53 9.64 4.86 21.89
CA VAL A 53 9.13 3.49 21.85
C VAL A 53 10.29 2.53 21.53
N PRO A 54 10.60 1.55 22.41
CA PRO A 54 11.73 0.65 22.20
C PRO A 54 11.61 -0.15 20.90
N GLY A 55 12.74 -0.32 20.21
CA GLY A 55 12.81 -1.08 18.95
C GLY A 55 12.50 -0.27 17.69
N PHE A 56 12.03 0.97 17.81
CA PHE A 56 11.74 1.84 16.67
C PHE A 56 12.89 2.81 16.37
N ARG A 57 13.29 2.85 15.09
CA ARG A 57 14.22 3.79 14.47
C ARG A 57 13.88 3.91 12.99
N VAL A 58 14.27 5.02 12.36
CA VAL A 58 14.16 5.15 10.89
C VAL A 58 15.14 4.17 10.24
N THR A 59 14.66 3.31 9.35
CA THR A 59 15.47 2.29 8.67
C THR A 59 14.81 1.85 7.36
N ASN A 60 15.64 1.62 6.33
CA ASN A 60 15.24 1.08 5.04
C ASN A 60 15.58 -0.42 4.91
N ASN A 61 16.08 -1.05 5.99
CA ASN A 61 16.35 -2.48 5.98
C ASN A 61 15.02 -3.26 6.05
N PRO A 62 14.68 -4.10 5.06
CA PRO A 62 13.39 -4.78 5.00
C PRO A 62 13.16 -5.74 6.18
N PHE A 63 14.20 -6.37 6.72
CA PHE A 63 14.07 -7.24 7.89
C PHE A 63 13.73 -6.44 9.15
N GLU A 64 14.32 -5.27 9.31
CA GLU A 64 14.02 -4.39 10.44
C GLU A 64 12.63 -3.76 10.32
N ILE A 65 12.23 -3.35 9.12
CA ILE A 65 10.87 -2.84 8.86
C ILE A 65 9.85 -3.94 9.21
N ASN A 66 10.06 -5.17 8.74
CA ASN A 66 9.17 -6.28 9.07
C ASN A 66 9.09 -6.54 10.58
N LEU A 67 10.23 -6.50 11.30
CA LEU A 67 10.25 -6.65 12.75
C LEU A 67 9.46 -5.54 13.45
N GLN A 68 9.68 -4.28 13.07
CA GLN A 68 8.94 -3.14 13.61
C GLN A 68 7.43 -3.25 13.34
N MET A 69 7.04 -3.75 12.16
CA MET A 69 5.63 -4.00 11.82
C MET A 69 5.00 -5.12 12.67
N GLU A 70 5.73 -6.20 12.95
CA GLU A 70 5.26 -7.25 13.88
C GLU A 70 5.12 -6.71 15.31
N MET A 71 6.05 -5.86 15.75
CA MET A 71 5.95 -5.21 17.06
C MET A 71 4.71 -4.31 17.15
N ILE A 72 4.42 -3.52 16.11
CA ILE A 72 3.18 -2.72 16.04
C ILE A 72 1.96 -3.64 16.12
N ARG A 73 1.90 -4.70 15.31
CA ARG A 73 0.80 -5.69 15.34
C ARG A 73 0.59 -6.26 16.73
N PHE A 74 1.67 -6.65 17.40
CA PHE A 74 1.61 -7.18 18.75
C PHE A 74 1.06 -6.17 19.76
N ILE A 75 1.57 -4.94 19.77
CA ILE A 75 1.10 -3.87 20.67
C ILE A 75 -0.40 -3.58 20.42
N MET A 76 -0.82 -3.46 19.17
CA MET A 76 -2.22 -3.23 18.81
C MET A 76 -3.13 -4.40 19.21
N THR A 77 -2.65 -5.64 19.08
CA THR A 77 -3.38 -6.83 19.53
C THR A 77 -3.59 -6.82 21.04
N LEU A 78 -2.55 -6.48 21.81
CA LEU A 78 -2.68 -6.33 23.26
C LEU A 78 -3.63 -5.19 23.62
N HIS A 79 -3.49 -4.02 23.00
CA HIS A 79 -4.36 -2.88 23.25
C HIS A 79 -5.83 -3.23 23.00
N SER A 80 -6.16 -3.83 21.84
CA SER A 80 -7.52 -4.26 21.52
C SER A 80 -8.09 -5.32 22.47
N LYS A 81 -7.25 -6.08 23.16
CA LYS A 81 -7.68 -7.13 24.08
C LYS A 81 -7.88 -6.61 25.52
N TYR A 82 -7.20 -5.53 25.89
CA TYR A 82 -7.12 -5.06 27.28
C TYR A 82 -7.57 -3.60 27.48
N SER A 83 -7.98 -2.88 26.42
CA SER A 83 -8.68 -1.59 26.47
C SER A 83 -10.14 -1.75 26.04
#